data_AF-H9VQ37-F1
#
_entry.id   AF-H9VQ37-F1
#
_cell.length_a   1.000
_cell.length_b   1.000
_cell.length_c   1.000
_cell.angle_alpha   90.00
_cell.angle_beta   90.00
_cell.angle_gamma   90.00
#
_symmetry.space_group_name_H-M   'P 1'
#
loop_
_entity.id
_entity.type
_entity.pdbx_description
1 polymer ?
#
loop_
_entity_poly.entity_id
_entity_poly.type
_entity_poly.pdbx_seq_one_letter_code
_entity_poly.pdbx_strand_id
1 'polypeptide(L)' 'RRDFLMVFTVIFNNMEYNGSTLEVQGTDRFDQTQREYAVIGGTGKFRFARGYAVVTTESLSGQNSVLKFNTTLS' A
#
# COMPACT_ATOMS: atom_id res chain seq x y z
N ARG A 1 -4.48 13.97 17.38
CA ARG A 1 -4.30 12.68 16.67
C ARG A 1 -4.84 12.86 15.26
N ARG A 2 -3.98 12.78 14.23
CA ARG A 2 -4.39 12.91 12.82
C ARG A 2 -4.31 11.52 12.22
N ASP A 3 -5.46 10.93 12.00
CA ASP A 3 -5.59 9.64 11.35
C ASP A 3 -6.14 9.91 9.94
N PHE A 4 -5.51 9.34 8.91
CA PHE A 4 -5.97 9.45 7.53
C PHE A 4 -6.55 8.12 7.06
N LEU A 5 -7.55 8.19 6.18
CA LEU A 5 -7.98 7.02 5.42
C LEU A 5 -7.12 6.91 4.16
N MET A 6 -6.41 5.80 4.04
CA MET A 6 -5.69 5.44 2.82
C MET A 6 -6.53 4.44 2.04
N VAL A 7 -6.90 4.81 0.81
CA VAL A 7 -7.58 3.93 -0.15
C VAL A 7 -6.98 4.24 -1.51
N PHE A 8 -6.31 3.26 -2.11
CA PHE A 8 -5.71 3.43 -3.43
C PHE A 8 -5.49 2.09 -4.13
N THR A 9 -5.35 2.18 -5.45
CA THR A 9 -5.01 1.06 -6.33
C THR A 9 -3.57 1.19 -6.80
N VAL A 10 -2.77 0.13 -6.66
CA VAL A 10 -1.45 0.03 -7.31
C VAL A 10 -1.64 -0.57 -8.69
N ILE A 11 -1.31 0.19 -9.73
CA ILE A 11 -1.37 -0.25 -11.12
C ILE A 11 0.04 -0.59 -11.59
N PHE A 12 0.28 -1.85 -11.94
CA PHE A 12 1.59 -2.31 -12.40
C PHE A 12 1.73 -2.15 -13.91
N ASN A 13 2.82 -1.53 -14.35
CA ASN A 13 3.15 -1.28 -15.76
C ASN A 13 4.53 -1.84 -16.16
N ASN A 14 5.14 -2.68 -15.32
CA ASN A 14 6.39 -3.37 -15.64
C ASN A 14 6.13 -4.60 -16.53
N MET A 15 7.18 -5.21 -17.08
CA MET A 15 7.02 -6.37 -17.97
C MET A 15 6.27 -7.54 -17.32
N GLU A 16 6.57 -7.86 -16.06
CA GLU A 16 6.05 -9.06 -15.42
C GLU A 16 4.58 -8.95 -14.99
N TYR A 17 4.15 -7.79 -14.47
CA TYR A 17 2.83 -7.61 -13.88
C TYR A 17 1.97 -6.62 -14.67
N ASN A 18 2.35 -6.27 -15.91
CA ASN A 18 1.67 -5.27 -16.73
C ASN A 18 0.14 -5.45 -16.73
N GLY A 19 -0.59 -4.40 -16.37
CA GLY A 19 -2.06 -4.37 -16.32
C GLY A 19 -2.68 -5.08 -15.11
N SER A 20 -1.88 -5.69 -14.23
CA SER A 20 -2.35 -6.22 -12.95
C SER A 20 -2.47 -5.10 -11.92
N THR A 21 -3.30 -5.31 -10.90
CA THR A 21 -3.52 -4.32 -9.84
C THR A 21 -3.56 -4.95 -8.45
N LEU A 22 -3.24 -4.15 -7.43
CA LEU A 22 -3.52 -4.45 -6.01
C LEU A 22 -4.36 -3.33 -5.41
N GLU A 23 -5.41 -3.70 -4.69
CA GLU A 23 -6.28 -2.77 -3.95
C GLU A 23 -5.87 -2.74 -2.47
N VAL A 24 -5.54 -1.54 -1.98
CA VAL A 24 -5.00 -1.34 -0.62
C VAL A 24 -5.86 -0.36 0.16
N GLN A 25 -6.21 -0.72 1.39
CA GLN A 25 -6.96 0.12 2.31
C GLN A 25 -6.41 0.07 3.74
N GLY A 26 -6.30 1.22 4.41
CA GLY A 26 -5.86 1.26 5.79
C GLY A 26 -6.11 2.58 6.50
N THR A 27 -5.96 2.56 7.82
CA THR A 27 -5.91 3.78 8.64
C THR A 27 -4.46 4.19 8.83
N ASP A 28 -4.05 5.29 8.21
CA ASP A 28 -2.72 5.85 8.37
C ASP A 28 -2.68 6.71 9.62
N ARG A 29 -2.10 6.14 10.67
CA ARG A 29 -1.75 6.84 11.90
C ARG A 29 -0.35 7.41 11.72
N PHE A 30 -0.28 8.65 11.25
CA PHE A 30 0.98 9.29 10.83
C PHE A 30 2.02 9.40 11.96
N ASP A 31 1.58 9.34 13.22
CA ASP A 31 2.45 9.32 14.40
C ASP A 31 3.11 7.96 14.65
N GLN A 32 2.71 6.90 13.95
CA GLN A 32 3.29 5.56 14.08
C GLN A 32 4.42 5.33 13.06
N THR A 33 5.54 4.79 13.55
CA THR A 33 6.70 4.44 12.73
C THR A 33 6.40 3.36 11.69
N GLN A 34 5.52 2.41 12.02
CA GLN A 34 5.03 1.35 11.15
C GLN A 34 3.52 1.34 11.19
N ARG A 35 2.90 1.23 10.01
CA ARG A 35 1.45 1.14 9.84
C ARG A 35 1.13 -0.07 8.99
N GLU A 36 -0.01 -0.68 9.21
CA GLU A 36 -0.45 -1.82 8.43
C GLU A 36 -1.68 -1.46 7.61
N TYR A 37 -1.61 -1.67 6.29
CA TYR A 37 -2.74 -1.52 5.38
C TYR A 37 -3.13 -2.90 4.84
N ALA A 38 -4.42 -3.17 4.74
CA ALA A 38 -4.93 -4.40 4.18
C ALA A 38 -4.82 -4.40 2.65
N VAL A 39 -4.38 -5.52 2.09
CA VAL A 39 -4.58 -5.83 0.67
C VAL A 39 -5.92 -6.55 0.56
N ILE A 40 -6.91 -5.88 0.02
CA ILE A 40 -8.30 -6.38 0.00
C ILE A 40 -8.64 -7.12 -1.30
N GLY A 41 -7.81 -7.00 -2.32
CA GLY A 41 -8.02 -7.61 -3.62
C GLY A 41 -6.94 -7.26 -4.65
N GLY A 42 -7.15 -7.76 -5.86
CA GLY A 42 -6.33 -7.43 -7.03
C GLY A 42 -6.92 -8.00 -8.31
N THR A 43 -6.38 -7.56 -9.45
CA THR A 43 -6.74 -8.03 -10.79
C THR A 43 -5.53 -8.58 -11.53
N GLY A 44 -5.76 -9.24 -12.67
CA GLY A 44 -4.69 -9.84 -13.47
C GLY A 44 -3.96 -10.94 -12.69
N LYS A 45 -2.63 -10.83 -12.60
CA LYS A 45 -1.78 -11.77 -11.85
C LYS A 45 -2.05 -11.81 -10.35
N PHE A 46 -2.66 -10.77 -9.80
CA PHE A 46 -3.03 -10.68 -8.39
C PHE A 46 -4.52 -10.99 -8.15
N ARG A 47 -5.18 -11.70 -9.07
CA ARG A 47 -6.56 -12.12 -8.87
C ARG A 47 -6.69 -12.96 -7.59
N PHE A 48 -7.66 -12.60 -6.75
CA PHE A 48 -7.89 -13.18 -5.43
C PHE A 48 -6.81 -12.89 -4.37
N ALA A 49 -5.86 -11.99 -4.66
CA ALA A 49 -4.86 -11.59 -3.68
C ALA A 49 -5.53 -11.02 -2.42
N ARG A 50 -5.06 -11.49 -1.26
CA ARG A 50 -5.36 -10.95 0.05
C ARG A 50 -4.05 -10.86 0.83
N GLY A 51 -4.01 -10.01 1.84
CA GLY A 51 -2.84 -9.90 2.70
C GLY A 51 -2.75 -8.53 3.34
N TYR A 52 -1.52 -8.08 3.56
CA TYR A 52 -1.24 -6.81 4.23
C TYR A 52 0.05 -6.19 3.70
N ALA A 53 0.18 -4.88 3.89
CA ALA A 53 1.38 -4.11 3.63
C ALA A 53 1.80 -3.39 4.91
N VAL A 54 3.05 -3.59 5.31
CA VAL A 54 3.68 -2.79 6.37
C VAL A 54 4.30 -1.55 5.73
N VAL A 55 3.92 -0.38 6.23
CA VAL A 55 4.24 0.92 5.65
C VAL A 55 5.11 1.75 6.59
N THR A 56 6.31 2.09 6.13
CA THR A 56 7.28 2.95 6.83
C THR A 56 7.47 4.26 6.07
N THR A 57 7.64 5.36 6.80
CA THR A 57 8.06 6.64 6.20
C THR A 57 9.58 6.65 6.12
N GLU A 58 10.13 6.59 4.91
CA GLU A 58 11.58 6.61 4.67
C GLU A 58 12.13 8.04 4.71
N SER A 59 11.35 9.02 4.23
CA SER A 59 11.71 10.43 4.32
C SER A 59 10.48 11.34 4.31
N LEU A 60 10.66 12.52 4.91
CA LEU A 60 9.65 13.58 4.97
C LEU A 60 10.33 14.92 4.66
N SER A 61 9.82 15.63 3.65
CA SER A 61 10.30 16.95 3.25
C SER A 61 9.10 17.88 3.02
N GLY A 62 8.76 18.67 4.04
CA GLY A 62 7.57 19.52 4.03
C GLY A 62 6.29 18.69 3.93
N GLN A 63 5.57 18.82 2.81
CA GLN A 63 4.36 18.05 2.52
C GLN A 63 4.63 16.77 1.70
N ASN A 64 5.86 16.55 1.27
CA ASN A 64 6.24 15.38 0.49
C ASN A 64 6.77 14.27 1.42
N SER A 65 6.33 13.04 1.18
CA SER A 65 6.80 11.87 1.93
C SER A 65 7.14 10.72 0.99
N VAL A 66 8.23 10.01 1.26
CA VAL A 66 8.53 8.73 0.62
C VAL A 66 8.09 7.63 1.58
N LEU A 67 7.13 6.81 1.14
CA LEU A 67 6.60 5.68 1.87
C LEU A 67 7.12 4.38 1.26
N LYS A 68 7.62 3.48 2.11
CA LYS A 68 8.00 2.12 1.70
C LYS A 68 6.90 1.16 2.11
N PHE A 69 6.50 0.32 1.16
CA PHE A 69 5.48 -0.72 1.34
C PHE A 69 6.14 -2.09 1.26
N ASN A 70 6.13 -2.84 2.36
CA ASN A 70 6.49 -4.24 2.38
C ASN A 70 5.22 -5.09 2.38
N THR A 71 4.87 -5.62 1.21
CA THR A 71 3.60 -6.33 1.00
C THR A 71 3.79 -7.84 1.09
N THR A 72 2.91 -8.51 1.85
CA THR A 72 2.81 -9.97 1.90
C THR A 72 1.42 -10.39 1.43
N LEU A 73 1.36 -11.32 0.47
CA LEU A 73 0.11 -11.87 -0.06
C LEU A 73 -0.06 -13.33 0.41
N SER A 74 -1.30 -13.73 0.68
CA SER A 74 -1.73 -15.10 1.02
C SER A 74 -2.21 -15.88 -0.18
#